data_AF-A0A2N6DCW9-F1
#
_entry.id   AF-A0A2N6DCW9-F1
#
_cell.length_a   1.000
_cell.length_b   1.000
_cell.length_c   1.000
_cell.angle_alpha   90.00
_cell.angle_beta   90.00
_cell.angle_gamma   90.00
#
_symmetry.space_group_name_H-M   'P 1'
#
loop_
_entity.id
_entity.type
_entity.pdbx_description
1 polymer ?
#
loop_
_entity_poly.entity_id
_entity_poly.type
_entity_poly.pdbx_seq_one_letter_code
_entity_poly.pdbx_strand_id
1 'polypeptide(L)'
;MERKGAVTMKGNPMTLVGYEVKVGEKAPEFTVLDQTLQPVKLSDYAGKTVVISVTPSLDTPVCDFQIRKFNSEVANKDNVVVLNISMDLPFAIKRFCSVAEIADAVALSDHRDASFGEAFGMTIKELRLLARGVFVVDAAGILTYAEVVPEATDAPDYDKLVAFLG
;
A
#
# COMPACT_ATOMS: atom_id res chain seq x y z
N MET A 1 7.51 13.99 12.13
CA MET A 1 6.64 13.53 13.23
C MET A 1 6.90 12.05 13.46
N GLU A 2 6.95 11.60 14.72
CA GLU A 2 7.16 10.18 15.06
C GLU A 2 6.01 9.69 15.94
N ARG A 3 5.37 8.59 15.54
CA ARG A 3 4.28 7.93 16.26
C ARG A 3 4.81 6.64 16.87
N LYS A 4 5.33 6.73 18.10
CA LYS A 4 5.95 5.60 18.81
C LYS A 4 4.91 4.57 19.21
N GLY A 5 5.20 3.29 18.96
CA GLY A 5 4.30 2.18 19.29
C GLY A 5 2.98 2.22 18.51
N ALA A 6 2.98 2.84 17.32
CA ALA A 6 1.79 2.96 16.50
C ALA A 6 1.35 1.61 15.90
N VAL A 7 2.31 0.70 15.70
CA VAL A 7 2.06 -0.70 15.30
C VAL A 7 3.03 -1.61 16.04
N THR A 8 2.78 -2.92 15.99
CA THR A 8 3.68 -3.97 16.46
C THR A 8 4.18 -4.82 15.29
N MET A 9 5.32 -5.47 15.49
CA MET A 9 5.79 -6.55 14.63
C MET A 9 6.26 -7.72 15.49
N LYS A 10 5.53 -8.83 15.44
CA LYS A 10 5.69 -9.98 16.35
C LYS A 10 5.61 -9.54 17.81
N GLY A 11 4.68 -8.64 18.13
CA GLY A 11 4.49 -8.07 19.46
C GLY A 11 5.52 -7.01 19.89
N ASN A 12 6.56 -6.74 19.11
CA ASN A 12 7.50 -5.65 19.41
C ASN A 12 6.93 -4.31 18.93
N PRO A 13 6.84 -3.27 19.77
CA PRO A 13 6.34 -1.96 19.34
C PRO A 13 7.28 -1.32 18.33
N MET A 14 6.69 -0.74 17.28
CA MET A 14 7.39 -0.07 16.18
C MET A 14 6.96 1.39 16.06
N THR A 15 7.85 2.24 15.55
CA THR A 15 7.60 3.68 15.37
C THR A 15 7.27 3.98 13.92
N LEU A 16 6.15 4.65 13.68
CA LEU A 16 5.82 5.17 12.35
C LEU A 16 6.29 6.61 12.18
N VAL A 17 6.90 6.90 11.04
CA VAL A 17 7.36 8.24 10.64
C VAL A 17 6.30 8.90 9.77
N GLY A 18 6.00 10.17 10.05
CA GLY A 18 5.00 10.96 9.32
C GLY A 18 3.71 11.17 10.12
N TYR A 19 2.78 11.92 9.53
CA TYR A 19 1.46 12.14 10.11
C TYR A 19 0.51 11.04 9.66
N GLU A 20 -0.46 10.73 10.53
CA GLU A 20 -1.57 9.87 10.14
C GLU A 20 -2.50 10.64 9.20
N VAL A 21 -2.79 10.04 8.04
CA VAL A 21 -3.76 10.57 7.09
C VAL A 21 -5.19 10.39 7.62
N LYS A 22 -6.08 11.32 7.27
CA LYS A 22 -7.46 11.31 7.75
C LYS A 22 -8.45 11.13 6.62
N VAL A 23 -9.43 10.25 6.85
CA VAL A 23 -10.56 10.07 5.94
C VAL A 23 -11.33 11.40 5.82
N GLY A 24 -11.73 11.73 4.59
CA GLY A 24 -12.39 12.98 4.22
C GLY A 24 -11.44 14.09 3.78
N GLU A 25 -10.12 13.92 3.95
CA GLU A 25 -9.12 14.87 3.48
C GLU A 25 -8.57 14.48 2.09
N LYS A 26 -7.98 15.46 1.39
CA LYS A 26 -7.28 15.19 0.14
C LYS A 26 -6.10 14.27 0.39
N ALA A 27 -5.98 13.21 -0.40
CA ALA A 27 -4.87 12.27 -0.30
C ALA A 27 -3.53 12.99 -0.57
N PRO A 28 -2.49 12.78 0.25
CA PRO A 28 -1.16 13.30 -0.02
C PRO A 28 -0.61 12.79 -1.35
N GLU A 29 0.13 13.65 -2.07
CA GLU A 29 0.82 13.23 -3.28
C GLU A 29 2.07 12.40 -2.93
N PHE A 30 2.40 11.43 -3.76
CA PHE A 30 3.64 10.65 -3.64
C PHE A 30 4.22 10.31 -5.01
N THR A 31 5.49 9.92 -5.04
CA THR A 31 6.14 9.35 -6.22
C THR A 31 6.88 8.08 -5.84
N VAL A 32 6.48 6.96 -6.44
CA VAL A 32 7.09 5.63 -6.28
C VAL A 32 7.66 5.15 -7.61
N LEU A 33 8.29 3.97 -7.62
CA LEU A 33 8.86 3.37 -8.83
C LEU A 33 8.06 2.15 -9.27
N ASP A 34 7.88 2.01 -10.58
CA ASP A 34 7.42 0.76 -11.17
C ASP A 34 8.56 -0.27 -11.32
N GLN A 35 8.22 -1.45 -11.85
CA GLN A 35 9.16 -2.56 -12.10
C GLN A 35 10.24 -2.24 -13.16
N THR A 36 10.10 -1.14 -13.90
CA THR A 36 11.02 -0.66 -14.95
C THR A 36 11.85 0.56 -14.51
N LEU A 37 11.78 0.91 -13.21
CA LEU A 37 12.44 2.07 -12.61
C LEU A 37 11.86 3.41 -13.06
N GLN A 38 10.68 3.43 -13.68
CA GLN A 38 9.99 4.67 -14.03
C GLN A 38 9.19 5.20 -12.84
N PRO A 39 9.12 6.53 -12.66
CA PRO A 39 8.33 7.14 -11.61
C PRO A 39 6.83 6.97 -11.89
N VAL A 40 6.07 6.66 -10.84
CA VAL A 40 4.60 6.58 -10.81
C VAL A 40 4.10 7.48 -9.70
N LYS A 41 3.12 8.33 -10.00
CA LYS A 41 2.51 9.28 -9.07
C LYS A 41 1.06 8.91 -8.78
N LEU A 42 0.54 9.37 -7.64
CA LEU A 42 -0.89 9.24 -7.36
C LEU A 42 -1.71 10.00 -8.42
N SER A 43 -1.22 11.18 -8.83
CA SER A 43 -1.86 12.01 -9.86
C SER A 43 -2.02 11.33 -11.22
N ASP A 44 -1.23 10.29 -11.52
CA ASP A 44 -1.32 9.55 -12.79
C ASP A 44 -2.65 8.77 -12.90
N TYR A 45 -3.35 8.60 -11.78
CA TYR A 45 -4.62 7.89 -11.67
C TYR A 45 -5.82 8.83 -11.42
N ALA A 46 -5.68 10.13 -11.70
CA ALA A 46 -6.75 11.10 -11.52
C ALA A 46 -8.06 10.67 -12.24
N GLY A 47 -9.20 10.82 -11.56
CA GLY A 47 -10.50 10.39 -12.05
C GLY A 47 -10.84 8.91 -11.84
N LYS A 48 -9.92 8.12 -11.29
CA LYS A 48 -10.14 6.72 -10.90
C LYS A 48 -10.23 6.57 -9.39
N THR A 49 -10.93 5.54 -8.93
CA THR A 49 -10.81 5.11 -7.53
C THR A 49 -9.52 4.29 -7.39
N VAL A 50 -8.67 4.66 -6.45
CA VAL A 50 -7.36 4.03 -6.23
C VAL A 50 -7.35 3.33 -4.88
N VAL A 51 -7.20 2.01 -4.89
CA VAL A 51 -6.98 1.20 -3.70
C VAL A 51 -5.49 1.00 -3.52
N ILE A 52 -4.93 1.49 -2.43
CA ILE A 52 -3.50 1.39 -2.12
C ILE A 52 -3.32 0.30 -1.07
N SER A 53 -2.79 -0.83 -1.50
CA SER A 53 -2.46 -2.01 -0.70
C SER A 53 -0.99 -1.91 -0.27
N VAL A 54 -0.74 -1.76 1.03
CA VAL A 54 0.60 -1.50 1.58
C VAL A 54 1.10 -2.71 2.35
N THR A 55 2.32 -3.14 2.06
CA THR A 55 2.94 -4.27 2.74
C THR A 55 4.41 -3.99 3.11
N PRO A 56 4.94 -4.59 4.19
CA PRO A 56 6.36 -4.44 4.53
C PRO A 56 7.29 -4.94 3.42
N SER A 57 6.94 -6.09 2.83
CA SER A 57 7.58 -6.71 1.67
C SER A 57 6.58 -7.66 1.01
N LEU A 58 6.56 -7.69 -0.32
CA LEU A 58 5.73 -8.57 -1.15
C LEU A 58 6.22 -10.02 -1.10
N ASP A 59 7.49 -10.26 -0.78
CA ASP A 59 8.11 -11.59 -0.72
C ASP A 59 7.75 -12.35 0.58
N THR A 60 6.46 -12.35 0.95
CA THR A 60 5.92 -13.10 2.09
C THR A 60 4.57 -13.75 1.74
N PRO A 61 4.22 -14.91 2.32
CA PRO A 61 3.00 -15.65 1.96
C PRO A 61 1.70 -14.85 2.14
N VAL A 62 1.65 -13.95 3.13
CA VAL A 62 0.50 -13.09 3.41
C VAL A 62 0.27 -12.08 2.28
N CYS A 63 1.35 -11.61 1.65
CA CYS A 63 1.28 -10.62 0.58
C CYS A 63 0.88 -11.22 -0.77
N ASP A 64 1.20 -12.49 -1.04
CA ASP A 64 0.67 -13.21 -2.22
C ASP A 64 -0.85 -13.34 -2.17
N PHE A 65 -1.40 -13.72 -1.01
CA PHE A 65 -2.86 -13.80 -0.81
C PHE A 65 -3.53 -12.44 -0.99
N GLN A 66 -2.92 -11.38 -0.42
CA GLN A 66 -3.39 -10.01 -0.54
C GLN A 66 -3.56 -9.59 -2.00
N ILE A 67 -2.52 -9.74 -2.81
CA ILE A 67 -2.52 -9.31 -4.22
C ILE A 67 -3.54 -10.11 -5.04
N ARG A 68 -3.61 -11.43 -4.84
CA ARG A 68 -4.56 -12.29 -5.56
C ARG A 68 -6.01 -11.88 -5.29
N LYS A 69 -6.39 -11.74 -4.01
CA LYS A 69 -7.76 -11.39 -3.62
C LYS A 69 -8.13 -9.99 -4.13
N PHE A 70 -7.21 -9.03 -4.02
CA PHE A 70 -7.43 -7.68 -4.55
C PHE A 70 -7.61 -7.65 -6.06
N ASN A 71 -6.74 -8.33 -6.81
CA ASN A 71 -6.83 -8.32 -8.26
C ASN A 71 -8.06 -9.08 -8.76
N SER A 72 -8.51 -10.15 -8.08
CA SER A 72 -9.70 -10.89 -8.50
C SER A 72 -11.02 -10.24 -8.10
N GLU A 73 -11.10 -9.56 -6.95
CA GLU A 73 -12.37 -9.04 -6.42
C GLU A 73 -12.55 -7.54 -6.63
N VAL A 74 -11.45 -6.78 -6.65
CA VAL A 74 -11.48 -5.31 -6.70
C VAL A 74 -11.13 -4.77 -8.08
N ALA A 75 -10.14 -5.34 -8.76
CA ALA A 75 -9.76 -4.87 -10.10
C ALA A 75 -10.81 -5.16 -11.19
N ASN A 76 -11.78 -6.04 -10.90
CA ASN A 76 -12.92 -6.30 -11.78
C ASN A 76 -14.02 -5.23 -11.69
N LYS A 77 -13.92 -4.27 -10.77
CA LYS A 77 -14.85 -3.14 -10.70
C LYS A 77 -14.41 -2.04 -11.68
N ASP A 78 -15.35 -1.53 -12.46
CA ASP A 78 -15.09 -0.43 -13.40
C ASP A 78 -14.51 0.79 -12.66
N ASN A 79 -13.49 1.39 -13.27
CA ASN A 79 -12.84 2.61 -12.78
C ASN A 79 -12.11 2.47 -11.42
N VAL A 80 -11.77 1.25 -10.99
CA VAL A 80 -10.92 0.99 -9.83
C VAL A 80 -9.53 0.53 -10.25
N VAL A 81 -8.49 1.04 -9.58
CA VAL A 81 -7.10 0.58 -9.75
C VAL A 81 -6.55 0.18 -8.39
N VAL A 82 -5.85 -0.95 -8.33
CA VAL A 82 -5.15 -1.41 -7.13
C VAL A 82 -3.66 -1.17 -7.28
N LEU A 83 -3.06 -0.39 -6.38
CA LEU A 83 -1.62 -0.17 -6.27
C LEU A 83 -1.07 -0.96 -5.09
N ASN A 84 -0.13 -1.87 -5.33
CA ASN A 84 0.55 -2.63 -4.29
C ASN A 84 1.90 -2.00 -4.02
N ILE A 85 2.11 -1.41 -2.83
CA ILE A 85 3.30 -0.63 -2.51
C ILE A 85 4.09 -1.31 -1.38
N SER A 86 5.41 -1.43 -1.56
CA SER A 86 6.35 -1.92 -0.54
C SER A 86 7.70 -1.18 -0.63
N MET A 87 8.65 -1.53 0.24
CA MET A 87 10.05 -1.08 0.14
C MET A 87 10.94 -2.03 -0.67
N ASP A 88 10.36 -3.06 -1.31
CA ASP A 88 11.12 -3.98 -2.14
C ASP A 88 11.70 -3.27 -3.37
N LEU A 89 12.86 -3.74 -3.84
CA LEU A 89 13.47 -3.20 -5.04
C LEU A 89 12.65 -3.60 -6.29
N PRO A 90 12.52 -2.74 -7.31
CA PRO A 90 11.72 -3.00 -8.50
C PRO A 90 11.98 -4.35 -9.18
N PHE A 91 13.22 -4.81 -9.18
CA PHE A 91 13.60 -6.11 -9.74
C PHE A 91 13.21 -7.30 -8.85
N ALA A 92 13.15 -7.13 -7.52
CA ALA A 92 12.63 -8.13 -6.60
C ALA A 92 11.11 -8.26 -6.78
N ILE A 93 10.40 -7.13 -6.89
CA ILE A 93 8.98 -7.08 -7.24
C ILE A 93 8.72 -7.81 -8.57
N LYS A 94 9.47 -7.46 -9.62
CA LYS A 94 9.34 -8.09 -10.94
C LYS A 94 9.53 -9.61 -10.88
N ARG A 95 10.54 -10.07 -10.14
CA ARG A 95 10.78 -11.52 -9.94
C ARG A 95 9.61 -12.18 -9.24
N PHE A 96 9.12 -11.59 -8.16
CA PHE A 96 7.99 -12.10 -7.39
C PHE A 96 6.73 -12.18 -8.26
N CYS A 97 6.34 -11.10 -8.94
CA CYS A 97 5.14 -11.09 -9.76
C CYS A 97 5.17 -12.13 -10.89
N SER A 98 6.36 -12.40 -11.44
CA SER A 98 6.57 -13.46 -12.43
C SER A 98 6.35 -14.86 -11.85
N VAL A 99 6.95 -15.15 -10.69
CA VAL A 99 6.84 -16.46 -10.02
C VAL A 99 5.44 -16.71 -9.47
N ALA A 100 4.78 -15.66 -8.97
CA ALA A 100 3.44 -15.72 -8.42
C ALA A 100 2.33 -15.63 -9.49
N GLU A 101 2.67 -15.53 -10.78
CA GLU A 101 1.68 -15.48 -11.88
C GLU A 101 0.66 -14.32 -11.71
N ILE A 102 1.11 -13.18 -11.21
CA ILE A 102 0.33 -11.96 -10.98
C ILE A 102 0.95 -10.77 -11.74
N ALA A 103 1.47 -11.03 -12.94
CA ALA A 103 2.21 -10.05 -13.75
C ALA A 103 1.39 -8.79 -14.07
N ASP A 104 0.06 -8.90 -14.11
CA ASP A 104 -0.86 -7.79 -14.38
C ASP A 104 -1.09 -6.88 -13.15
N ALA A 105 -0.61 -7.27 -11.97
CA ALA A 105 -0.70 -6.47 -10.76
C ALA A 105 0.16 -5.20 -10.88
N VAL A 106 -0.41 -4.05 -10.55
CA VAL A 106 0.39 -2.82 -10.37
C VAL A 106 1.12 -2.91 -9.04
N ALA A 107 2.36 -3.39 -9.10
CA ALA A 107 3.25 -3.51 -7.95
C ALA A 107 4.39 -2.49 -8.05
N LEU A 108 4.51 -1.67 -7.00
CA LEU A 108 5.30 -0.46 -6.95
C LEU A 108 6.23 -0.47 -5.75
N SER A 109 7.31 0.28 -5.89
CA SER A 109 8.42 0.32 -4.95
C SER A 109 8.60 1.74 -4.44
N ASP A 110 8.47 1.93 -3.13
CA ASP A 110 8.73 3.21 -2.46
C ASP A 110 10.21 3.36 -2.03
N HIS A 111 11.08 2.38 -2.33
CA HIS A 111 12.42 2.30 -1.75
C HIS A 111 13.32 3.53 -1.97
N ARG A 112 13.16 4.24 -3.10
CA ARG A 112 14.10 5.26 -3.54
C ARG A 112 14.08 6.47 -2.60
N ASP A 113 12.88 6.98 -2.36
CA ASP A 113 12.66 8.24 -1.64
C ASP A 113 11.80 8.05 -0.38
N ALA A 114 11.20 6.87 -0.16
CA ALA A 114 10.18 6.61 0.86
C ALA A 114 9.02 7.64 0.81
N SER A 115 8.73 8.15 -0.38
CA SER A 115 7.81 9.27 -0.59
C SER A 115 6.39 8.92 -0.16
N PHE A 116 5.91 7.73 -0.49
CA PHE A 116 4.60 7.27 -0.03
C PHE A 116 4.59 7.07 1.48
N GLY A 117 5.59 6.35 2.00
CA GLY A 117 5.71 6.03 3.42
C GLY A 117 5.77 7.26 4.32
N GLU A 118 6.48 8.31 3.92
CA GLU A 118 6.51 9.58 4.66
C GLU A 118 5.20 10.36 4.54
N ALA A 119 4.60 10.41 3.35
CA ALA A 119 3.38 11.17 3.09
C ALA A 119 2.14 10.57 3.78
N PHE A 120 2.05 9.23 3.80
CA PHE A 120 0.95 8.49 4.42
C PHE A 120 1.21 8.08 5.88
N GLY A 121 2.42 8.38 6.39
CA GLY A 121 2.78 8.05 7.76
C GLY A 121 3.04 6.55 7.99
N MET A 122 3.47 5.81 6.97
CA MET A 122 3.57 4.35 6.96
C MET A 122 5.00 3.81 7.12
N THR A 123 6.03 4.65 7.08
CA THR A 123 7.42 4.16 7.23
C THR A 123 7.71 3.75 8.67
N ILE A 124 8.09 2.48 8.87
CA ILE A 124 8.62 1.95 10.13
C ILE A 124 10.06 2.42 10.30
N LYS A 125 10.30 3.26 11.30
CA LYS A 125 11.59 3.89 11.57
C LYS A 125 12.70 2.86 11.81
N GLU A 126 12.41 1.83 12.58
CA GLU A 126 13.39 0.83 13.04
C GLU A 126 13.89 -0.08 11.90
N LEU A 127 13.06 -0.30 10.88
CA LEU A 127 13.31 -1.29 9.84
C LEU A 127 13.48 -0.69 8.44
N ARG A 128 13.06 0.57 8.26
CA ARG A 128 12.95 1.22 6.94
C ARG A 128 12.11 0.39 5.96
N LEU A 129 11.04 -0.21 6.49
CA LEU A 129 9.98 -0.90 5.75
C LEU A 129 8.68 -0.11 5.88
N LEU A 130 7.67 -0.44 5.09
CA LEU A 130 6.32 0.08 5.32
C LEU A 130 5.59 -0.79 6.35
N ALA A 131 4.73 -0.17 7.15
CA ALA A 131 3.70 -0.89 7.89
C ALA A 131 2.68 -1.49 6.92
N ARG A 132 1.92 -2.47 7.40
CA ARG A 132 0.82 -3.05 6.63
C ARG A 132 -0.43 -2.19 6.76
N GLY A 133 -1.13 -2.01 5.66
CA GLY A 133 -2.37 -1.23 5.66
C GLY A 133 -3.03 -1.18 4.29
N VAL A 134 -4.21 -0.57 4.26
CA VAL A 134 -4.96 -0.33 3.04
C VAL A 134 -5.59 1.05 3.08
N PHE A 135 -5.53 1.75 1.96
CA PHE A 135 -6.14 3.07 1.77
C PHE A 135 -7.00 3.06 0.51
N VAL A 136 -8.09 3.82 0.50
CA VAL A 136 -8.89 4.06 -0.71
C VAL A 136 -8.97 5.55 -0.96
N VAL A 137 -8.55 5.97 -2.15
CA VAL A 137 -8.67 7.32 -2.66
C VAL A 137 -9.73 7.32 -3.75
N ASP A 138 -10.74 8.17 -3.64
CA ASP A 138 -11.79 8.24 -4.66
C ASP A 138 -11.34 9.00 -5.92
N ALA A 139 -12.22 9.03 -6.93
CA ALA A 139 -11.97 9.71 -8.19
C ALA A 139 -11.73 11.23 -8.05
N ALA A 140 -12.14 11.86 -6.94
CA ALA A 140 -11.89 13.26 -6.64
C ALA A 140 -10.55 13.49 -5.92
N GLY A 141 -9.80 12.43 -5.62
CA GLY A 141 -8.54 12.49 -4.89
C GLY A 141 -8.72 12.61 -3.38
N ILE A 142 -9.89 12.28 -2.85
CA ILE A 142 -10.18 12.29 -1.41
C ILE A 142 -9.91 10.92 -0.83
N LEU A 143 -9.24 10.87 0.33
CA LEU A 143 -9.06 9.64 1.09
C LEU A 143 -10.39 9.26 1.73
N THR A 144 -10.99 8.15 1.32
CA THR A 144 -12.32 7.71 1.78
C THR A 144 -12.26 6.50 2.71
N TYR A 145 -11.15 5.76 2.69
CA TYR A 145 -10.89 4.64 3.59
C TYR A 145 -9.43 4.65 4.02
N ALA A 146 -9.17 4.33 5.29
CA ALA A 146 -7.83 4.15 5.82
C ALA A 146 -7.84 3.04 6.88
N GLU A 147 -6.93 2.11 6.74
CA GLU A 147 -6.69 1.04 7.70
C GLU A 147 -5.18 0.84 7.83
N VAL A 148 -4.68 0.98 9.06
CA VAL A 148 -3.31 0.60 9.43
C VAL A 148 -3.43 -0.62 10.33
N VAL A 149 -2.81 -1.73 9.93
CA VAL A 149 -2.91 -2.99 10.67
C VAL A 149 -2.10 -2.86 11.97
N PRO A 150 -2.70 -3.10 13.16
CA PRO A 150 -1.99 -2.94 14.43
C PRO A 150 -0.77 -3.85 14.57
N GLU A 151 -0.82 -5.06 14.02
CA GLU A 151 0.30 -6.01 13.99
C GLU A 151 0.70 -6.30 12.54
N ALA A 152 1.93 -5.95 12.17
CA ALA A 152 2.41 -6.01 10.78
C ALA A 152 2.41 -7.43 10.17
N THR A 153 2.36 -8.46 11.01
CA THR A 153 2.29 -9.87 10.58
C THR A 153 0.87 -10.38 10.31
N ASP A 154 -0.16 -9.66 10.77
CA ASP A 154 -1.56 -9.98 10.49
C ASP A 154 -1.96 -9.51 9.10
N ALA A 155 -3.12 -9.96 8.61
CA ALA A 155 -3.72 -9.45 7.38
C ALA A 155 -4.64 -8.25 7.66
N PRO A 156 -4.83 -7.32 6.69
CA PRO A 156 -5.90 -6.33 6.78
C PRO A 156 -7.28 -6.98 6.72
N ASP A 157 -8.30 -6.25 7.17
CA ASP A 157 -9.70 -6.68 7.10
C ASP A 157 -10.25 -6.57 5.67
N TYR A 158 -10.02 -7.62 4.88
CA TYR A 158 -10.47 -7.69 3.49
C TYR A 158 -11.98 -7.61 3.35
N ASP A 159 -12.74 -8.23 4.24
CA ASP A 159 -14.18 -8.33 4.09
C ASP A 159 -14.82 -6.95 4.34
N LYS A 160 -14.30 -6.21 5.33
CA LYS A 160 -14.68 -4.81 5.54
C LYS A 160 -14.36 -3.93 4.34
N LEU A 161 -13.21 -4.13 3.71
CA LEU A 161 -12.82 -3.34 2.54
C LEU A 161 -13.67 -3.67 1.30
N VAL A 162 -13.94 -4.94 1.04
CA VAL A 162 -14.79 -5.36 -0.08
C VAL A 162 -16.20 -4.79 0.10
N ALA A 163 -16.75 -4.85 1.31
CA ALA A 163 -18.03 -4.25 1.67
C ALA A 163 -18.03 -2.71 1.63
N PHE A 164 -16.87 -2.07 1.81
CA PHE A 164 -16.73 -0.62 1.64
C PHE A 164 -16.77 -0.22 0.16
N LEU A 165 -16.18 -1.03 -0.72
CA LEU A 165 -16.10 -0.77 -2.15
C LEU A 165 -17.39 -1.10 -2.91
N GLY A 166 -18.40 -1.70 -2.27
CA GLY A 166 -19.75 -1.97 -2.79
C GLY A 166 -20.43 -3.13 -2.09
#